data_AF-A0A2J6RMA8-F1
#
_entry.id   AF-A0A2J6RMA8-F1
#
_cell.length_a   1.000
_cell.length_b   1.000
_cell.length_c   1.000
_cell.angle_alpha   90.00
_cell.angle_beta   90.00
_cell.angle_gamma   90.00
#
_symmetry.space_group_name_H-M   'P 1'
#
loop_
_entity.id
_entity.type
_entity.pdbx_description
1 polymer ?
#
loop_
_entity_poly.entity_id
_entity_poly.type
_entity_poly.pdbx_seq_one_letter_code
_entity_poly.pdbx_strand_id
1 'polypeptide(L)'
;MEKYPTPESLVAADKEEIVPIIRHLGLQNQRASTYQMYAKIWLEDPPTKGKRYPVRGYPNPESGRDVKKGEILGDEDERDAWEIGHMTQGPYAIDSWRIFCRDRLRGEADSWNGEGRGEGFQPEWMRVLPEDKELRAYLRWMWLKEGFEWDPFTGDKEAARPQLMRAAMEGRIAWDDQGGMRILDEPISANSEDSDDELA
;
A
#
# COMPACT_ATOMS: atom_id res chain seq x y z
N MET A 1 -13.56 -10.42 -11.57
CA MET A 1 -12.29 -11.02 -11.12
C MET A 1 -12.52 -12.49 -10.82
N GLU A 2 -12.79 -13.32 -11.84
CA GLU A 2 -13.20 -14.73 -11.63
C GLU A 2 -12.32 -15.75 -12.37
N LYS A 3 -11.63 -15.36 -13.46
CA LYS A 3 -10.93 -16.32 -14.32
C LYS A 3 -9.65 -16.91 -13.68
N TYR A 4 -8.90 -16.12 -12.91
CA TYR A 4 -7.65 -16.55 -12.28
C TYR A 4 -7.62 -16.17 -10.78
N PRO A 5 -8.36 -16.90 -9.93
CA PRO A 5 -8.54 -16.54 -8.52
C PRO A 5 -7.34 -16.90 -7.63
N THR A 6 -6.41 -17.74 -8.10
CA THR A 6 -5.25 -18.18 -7.32
C THR A 6 -3.93 -17.98 -8.07
N PRO A 7 -2.79 -17.88 -7.36
CA PRO A 7 -1.47 -17.82 -7.99
C PRO A 7 -1.21 -18.99 -8.95
N GLU A 8 -1.63 -20.22 -8.61
CA GLU A 8 -1.48 -21.41 -9.46
C GLU A 8 -2.23 -21.26 -10.78
N SER A 9 -3.47 -20.76 -10.72
CA SER A 9 -4.28 -20.53 -11.92
C SER A 9 -3.64 -19.50 -12.86
N LEU A 10 -2.93 -18.51 -12.30
CA LEU A 10 -2.26 -17.46 -13.06
C LEU A 10 -0.94 -17.93 -13.68
N VAL A 11 -0.17 -18.76 -12.94
CA VAL A 11 1.06 -19.39 -13.46
C VAL A 11 0.75 -20.40 -14.55
N ALA A 12 -0.33 -21.17 -14.42
CA ALA A 12 -0.74 -22.18 -15.40
C ALA A 12 -1.36 -21.57 -16.68
N ALA A 13 -1.80 -20.32 -16.65
CA ALA A 13 -2.46 -19.68 -17.78
C ALA A 13 -1.47 -19.31 -18.90
N ASP A 14 -1.91 -19.47 -20.15
CA ASP A 14 -1.17 -18.94 -21.29
C ASP A 14 -1.26 -17.41 -21.30
N LYS A 15 -0.14 -16.74 -21.57
CA LYS A 15 -0.06 -15.27 -21.58
C LYS A 15 -1.02 -14.67 -22.62
N GLU A 16 -1.19 -15.34 -23.74
CA GLU A 16 -2.10 -15.00 -24.84
C GLU A 16 -3.56 -14.99 -24.39
N GLU A 17 -3.91 -15.68 -23.30
CA GLU A 17 -5.24 -15.62 -22.69
C GLU A 17 -5.41 -14.49 -21.67
N ILE A 18 -4.32 -14.06 -21.03
CA ILE A 18 -4.35 -12.97 -20.05
C ILE A 18 -4.42 -11.62 -20.76
N VAL A 19 -3.61 -11.45 -21.81
CA VAL A 19 -3.43 -10.17 -22.53
C VAL A 19 -4.76 -9.55 -23.03
N PRO A 20 -5.70 -10.30 -23.63
CA PRO A 20 -6.97 -9.74 -24.07
C PRO A 20 -7.82 -9.16 -22.93
N ILE A 21 -7.76 -9.76 -21.72
CA ILE A 21 -8.55 -9.34 -20.55
C ILE A 21 -8.13 -7.94 -20.09
N ILE A 22 -6.82 -7.66 -20.13
CA ILE A 22 -6.23 -6.42 -19.60
C ILE A 22 -5.81 -5.43 -20.68
N ARG A 23 -6.18 -5.67 -21.95
CA ARG A 23 -5.73 -4.86 -23.09
C ARG A 23 -6.07 -3.38 -22.93
N HIS A 24 -7.24 -3.07 -22.37
CA HIS A 24 -7.72 -1.71 -22.15
C HIS A 24 -6.90 -0.92 -21.11
N LEU A 25 -6.11 -1.60 -20.26
CA LEU A 25 -5.28 -0.96 -19.22
C LEU A 25 -3.91 -0.49 -19.73
N GLY A 26 -3.54 -0.84 -20.97
CA GLY A 26 -2.21 -0.60 -21.52
C GLY A 26 -1.09 -1.43 -20.88
N LEU A 27 0.08 -1.47 -21.52
CA LEU A 27 1.25 -2.28 -21.12
C LEU A 27 0.93 -3.77 -20.88
N GLN A 28 -0.11 -4.28 -21.53
CA GLN A 28 -0.74 -5.58 -21.28
C GLN A 28 0.26 -6.74 -21.34
N ASN A 29 1.21 -6.72 -22.29
CA ASN A 29 2.24 -7.76 -22.39
C ASN A 29 3.19 -7.75 -21.19
N GLN A 30 3.56 -6.55 -20.69
CA GLN A 30 4.44 -6.43 -19.54
C GLN A 30 3.68 -6.78 -18.26
N ARG A 31 2.48 -6.25 -18.07
CA ARG A 31 1.60 -6.55 -16.94
C ARG A 31 1.33 -8.06 -16.81
N ALA A 32 0.96 -8.73 -17.89
CA ALA A 32 0.72 -10.18 -17.87
C ALA A 32 1.98 -10.96 -17.41
N SER A 33 3.17 -10.61 -17.92
CA SER A 33 4.42 -11.21 -17.45
C SER A 33 4.70 -10.91 -15.98
N THR A 34 4.46 -9.68 -15.52
CA THR A 34 4.65 -9.29 -14.12
C THR A 34 3.69 -10.05 -13.20
N TYR A 35 2.44 -10.24 -13.59
CA TYR A 35 1.46 -11.01 -12.83
C TYR A 35 1.91 -12.46 -12.64
N GLN A 36 2.33 -13.11 -13.74
CA GLN A 36 2.84 -14.49 -13.67
C GLN A 36 4.13 -14.58 -12.87
N MET A 37 5.03 -13.59 -13.00
CA MET A 37 6.25 -13.51 -12.20
C MET A 37 5.93 -13.45 -10.70
N TYR A 38 5.05 -12.53 -10.27
CA TYR A 38 4.67 -12.44 -8.87
C TYR A 38 3.98 -13.70 -8.36
N ALA A 39 3.08 -14.29 -9.15
CA ALA A 39 2.42 -15.53 -8.78
C ALA A 39 3.42 -16.68 -8.62
N LYS A 40 4.41 -16.79 -9.53
CA LYS A 40 5.47 -17.79 -9.43
C LYS A 40 6.33 -17.58 -8.18
N ILE A 41 6.80 -16.36 -7.92
CA ILE A 41 7.62 -16.07 -6.73
C ILE A 41 6.81 -16.36 -5.46
N TRP A 42 5.52 -16.00 -5.43
CA TRP A 42 4.64 -16.30 -4.29
C TRP A 42 4.53 -17.81 -4.01
N LEU A 43 4.51 -18.65 -5.05
CA LEU A 43 4.47 -20.10 -4.89
C LEU A 43 5.82 -20.70 -4.48
N GLU A 44 6.93 -20.14 -4.96
CA GLU A 44 8.28 -20.67 -4.72
C GLU A 44 8.89 -20.18 -3.40
N ASP A 45 8.73 -18.90 -3.07
CA ASP A 45 9.24 -18.26 -1.85
C ASP A 45 8.24 -17.20 -1.36
N PRO A 46 7.12 -17.62 -0.74
CA PRO A 46 6.12 -16.68 -0.23
C PRO A 46 6.70 -15.80 0.88
N PRO A 47 6.16 -14.56 1.06
CA PRO A 47 6.50 -13.73 2.20
C PRO A 47 6.30 -14.48 3.52
N THR A 48 7.35 -14.54 4.33
CA THR A 48 7.41 -15.38 5.52
C THR A 48 7.93 -14.56 6.70
N LYS A 49 7.30 -14.70 7.87
CA LYS A 49 7.80 -14.09 9.11
C LYS A 49 9.26 -14.45 9.36
N GLY A 50 10.08 -13.48 9.77
CA GLY A 50 11.51 -13.69 10.00
C GLY A 50 12.38 -13.75 8.74
N LYS A 51 11.80 -13.55 7.54
CA LYS A 51 12.57 -13.41 6.29
C LYS A 51 12.29 -12.07 5.65
N ARG A 52 13.28 -11.19 5.66
CA ARG A 52 13.22 -9.87 5.03
C ARG A 52 14.33 -9.69 4.02
N TYR A 53 14.01 -9.03 2.92
CA TYR A 53 14.91 -8.80 1.79
C TYR A 53 15.12 -7.29 1.59
N PRO A 54 16.33 -6.84 1.27
CA PRO A 54 16.60 -5.42 1.08
C PRO A 54 15.86 -4.90 -0.15
N VAL A 55 15.37 -3.66 -0.05
CA VAL A 55 14.90 -2.89 -1.20
C VAL A 55 15.84 -1.70 -1.35
N ARG A 56 16.58 -1.67 -2.47
CA ARG A 56 17.67 -0.70 -2.62
C ARG A 56 17.11 0.71 -2.73
N GLY A 57 17.56 1.60 -1.85
CA GLY A 57 17.16 3.01 -1.86
C GLY A 57 15.78 3.26 -1.24
N TYR A 58 15.22 2.30 -0.50
CA TYR A 58 13.97 2.47 0.24
C TYR A 58 14.12 1.95 1.70
N PRO A 59 13.63 2.70 2.71
CA PRO A 59 12.88 3.95 2.59
C PRO A 59 13.76 5.18 2.28
N ASN A 60 15.08 5.06 2.38
CA ASN A 60 16.00 6.16 2.07
C ASN A 60 17.10 5.72 1.10
N PRO A 61 17.83 6.65 0.44
CA PRO A 61 18.81 6.33 -0.59
C PRO A 61 19.96 5.39 -0.19
N GLU A 62 20.23 5.27 1.12
CA GLU A 62 21.30 4.42 1.66
C GLU A 62 20.81 3.01 2.04
N SER A 63 19.50 2.81 2.21
CA SER A 63 18.91 1.53 2.59
C SER A 63 19.26 0.41 1.60
N GLY A 64 19.62 -0.75 2.16
CA GLY A 64 19.91 -1.97 1.42
C GLY A 64 21.30 -2.03 0.76
N ARG A 65 22.16 -1.01 0.93
CA ARG A 65 23.52 -1.01 0.35
C ARG A 65 24.51 -1.88 1.13
N ASP A 66 24.25 -2.08 2.42
CA ASP A 66 25.04 -2.83 3.38
C ASP A 66 24.58 -4.30 3.51
N VAL A 67 23.57 -4.70 2.74
CA VAL A 67 23.05 -6.08 2.70
C VAL A 67 23.66 -6.82 1.52
N LYS A 68 24.28 -7.97 1.78
CA LYS A 68 24.92 -8.77 0.74
C LYS A 68 23.87 -9.43 -0.16
N LYS A 69 24.26 -9.71 -1.41
CA LYS A 69 23.40 -10.45 -2.33
C LYS A 69 23.05 -11.83 -1.74
N GLY A 70 21.75 -12.10 -1.61
CA GLY A 70 21.22 -13.36 -1.07
C GLY A 70 21.21 -13.43 0.46
N GLU A 71 21.64 -12.38 1.16
CA GLU A 71 21.46 -12.25 2.60
C GLU A 71 19.97 -12.03 2.92
N ILE A 72 19.47 -12.77 3.91
CA ILE A 72 18.09 -12.68 4.41
C ILE A 72 18.16 -12.15 5.83
N LEU A 73 17.41 -11.09 6.10
CA LEU A 73 17.41 -10.43 7.40
C LEU A 73 16.30 -10.99 8.28
N GLY A 74 16.64 -11.33 9.52
CA GLY A 74 15.69 -11.74 10.55
C GLY A 74 14.89 -10.57 11.12
N ASP A 75 13.88 -10.85 11.95
CA ASP A 75 13.01 -9.80 12.50
C ASP A 75 13.72 -8.83 13.47
N GLU A 76 14.78 -9.28 14.14
CA GLU A 76 15.59 -8.50 15.09
C GLU A 76 16.66 -7.64 14.42
N ASP A 77 16.86 -7.77 13.10
CA ASP A 77 17.85 -6.98 12.38
C ASP A 77 17.38 -5.53 12.21
N GLU A 78 18.20 -4.56 12.58
CA GLU A 78 17.80 -3.14 12.54
C GLU A 78 17.81 -2.56 11.11
N ARG A 79 18.41 -3.25 10.13
CA ARG A 79 18.49 -2.77 8.75
C ARG A 79 17.14 -2.82 8.04
N ASP A 80 16.95 -1.88 7.13
CA ASP A 80 15.76 -1.76 6.30
C ASP A 80 15.63 -2.94 5.32
N ALA A 81 14.61 -3.76 5.53
CA ALA A 81 14.28 -4.89 4.67
C ALA A 81 12.82 -5.29 4.85
N TRP A 82 12.24 -5.92 3.83
CA TRP A 82 10.80 -6.17 3.72
C TRP A 82 10.52 -7.60 3.29
N GLU A 83 9.41 -8.17 3.76
CA GLU A 83 9.05 -9.59 3.54
C GLU A 83 8.72 -9.89 2.06
N ILE A 84 8.47 -8.85 1.25
CA ILE A 84 8.25 -8.93 -0.20
C ILE A 84 9.38 -8.31 -1.03
N GLY A 85 10.51 -7.94 -0.43
CA GLY A 85 11.59 -7.24 -1.15
C GLY A 85 12.19 -8.06 -2.29
N HIS A 86 12.21 -9.39 -2.19
CA HIS A 86 12.63 -10.28 -3.28
C HIS A 86 11.61 -10.35 -4.42
N MET A 87 10.34 -10.02 -4.15
CA MET A 87 9.28 -9.99 -5.16
C MET A 87 9.31 -8.68 -5.93
N THR A 88 9.37 -7.55 -5.21
CA THR A 88 9.25 -6.21 -5.79
C THR A 88 10.20 -5.22 -5.13
N GLN A 89 10.60 -4.23 -5.91
CA GLN A 89 11.48 -3.14 -5.48
C GLN A 89 10.78 -1.77 -5.57
N GLY A 90 9.50 -1.74 -5.93
CA GLY A 90 8.74 -0.50 -6.11
C GLY A 90 8.20 0.04 -4.79
N PRO A 91 8.48 1.31 -4.40
CA PRO A 91 8.03 1.89 -3.14
C PRO A 91 6.53 1.73 -2.87
N TYR A 92 5.68 1.99 -3.87
CA TYR A 92 4.23 1.81 -3.76
C TYR A 92 3.82 0.42 -3.25
N ALA A 93 4.43 -0.64 -3.78
CA ALA A 93 4.09 -2.01 -3.40
C ALA A 93 4.62 -2.34 -1.98
N ILE A 94 5.78 -1.80 -1.62
CA ILE A 94 6.34 -1.94 -0.27
C ILE A 94 5.49 -1.19 0.75
N ASP A 95 5.09 0.05 0.47
CA ASP A 95 4.20 0.83 1.34
C ASP A 95 2.84 0.14 1.51
N SER A 96 2.25 -0.33 0.40
CA SER A 96 0.99 -1.10 0.45
C SER A 96 1.12 -2.34 1.33
N TRP A 97 2.23 -3.06 1.23
CA TRP A 97 2.50 -4.23 2.08
C TRP A 97 2.65 -3.87 3.55
N ARG A 98 3.38 -2.79 3.85
CA ARG A 98 3.55 -2.27 5.21
C ARG A 98 2.21 -1.88 5.82
N ILE A 99 1.34 -1.21 5.06
CA ILE A 99 0.03 -0.74 5.53
C ILE A 99 -0.93 -1.91 5.77
N PHE A 100 -1.03 -2.86 4.84
CA PHE A 100 -2.15 -3.80 4.80
C PHE A 100 -1.82 -5.24 5.22
N CYS A 101 -0.54 -5.65 5.21
CA CYS A 101 -0.17 -7.06 5.34
C CYS A 101 0.81 -7.33 6.49
N ARG A 102 1.73 -6.40 6.74
CA ARG A 102 2.95 -6.67 7.53
C ARG A 102 2.67 -7.11 8.96
N ASP A 103 1.82 -6.40 9.70
CA ASP A 103 1.54 -6.72 11.10
C ASP A 103 0.91 -8.11 11.25
N ARG A 104 -0.03 -8.46 10.37
CA ARG A 104 -0.65 -9.78 10.36
C ARG A 104 0.35 -10.88 10.02
N LEU A 105 1.19 -10.68 9.00
CA LEU A 105 2.22 -11.68 8.65
C LEU A 105 3.18 -11.92 9.83
N ARG A 106 3.58 -10.85 10.51
CA ARG A 106 4.51 -10.92 11.64
C ARG A 106 3.84 -11.42 12.92
N GLY A 107 2.51 -11.57 12.95
CA GLY A 107 1.77 -11.91 14.16
C GLY A 107 1.86 -10.81 15.23
N GLU A 108 2.07 -9.56 14.79
CA GLU A 108 2.04 -8.38 15.65
C GLU A 108 0.62 -7.87 15.86
N ALA A 109 -0.35 -8.25 15.04
CA ALA A 109 -1.75 -7.95 15.27
C ALA A 109 -2.63 -8.97 14.53
N ASP A 110 -3.89 -9.05 14.92
CA ASP A 110 -4.88 -9.90 14.25
C ASP A 110 -5.23 -9.35 12.85
N SER A 111 -5.10 -8.03 12.69
CA SER A 111 -5.36 -7.30 11.44
C SER A 111 -4.38 -6.14 11.26
N TRP A 112 -4.43 -5.50 10.10
CA TRP A 112 -3.50 -4.45 9.67
C TRP A 112 -3.56 -3.16 10.49
N ASN A 113 -4.69 -2.90 11.15
CA ASN A 113 -4.93 -1.68 11.93
C ASN A 113 -4.62 -1.84 13.43
N GLY A 114 -4.00 -2.95 13.84
CA GLY A 114 -3.69 -3.22 15.25
C GLY A 114 -4.80 -3.93 16.02
N GLU A 115 -5.82 -4.47 15.35
CA GLU A 115 -6.85 -5.31 15.98
C GLU A 115 -6.22 -6.44 16.81
N GLY A 116 -6.80 -6.74 17.97
CA GLY A 116 -6.28 -7.74 18.91
C GLY A 116 -5.16 -7.24 19.82
N ARG A 117 -4.70 -6.00 19.67
CA ARG A 117 -3.67 -5.39 20.54
C ARG A 117 -4.28 -4.38 21.53
N GLY A 118 -3.60 -4.23 22.68
CA GLY A 118 -4.01 -3.31 23.74
C GLY A 118 -3.56 -1.87 23.52
N GLU A 119 -3.97 -0.98 24.43
CA GLU A 119 -3.59 0.43 24.43
C GLU A 119 -2.07 0.61 24.33
N GLY A 120 -1.63 1.56 23.51
CA GLY A 120 -0.22 1.89 23.29
C GLY A 120 0.47 1.12 22.17
N PHE A 121 -0.15 0.08 21.60
CA PHE A 121 0.35 -0.52 20.35
C PHE A 121 0.15 0.45 19.19
N GLN A 122 1.19 0.61 18.36
CA GLN A 122 1.11 1.36 17.12
C GLN A 122 1.24 0.37 15.96
N PRO A 123 0.22 0.20 15.11
CA PRO A 123 0.32 -0.62 13.91
C PRO A 123 1.30 -0.02 12.89
N GLU A 124 1.81 -0.84 12.00
CA GLU A 124 2.84 -0.47 11.02
C GLU A 124 2.41 0.72 10.15
N TRP A 125 1.12 0.80 9.76
CA TRP A 125 0.62 1.88 8.91
C TRP A 125 0.92 3.29 9.47
N MET A 126 1.00 3.43 10.80
CA MET A 126 1.33 4.71 11.47
C MET A 126 2.79 5.15 11.28
N ARG A 127 3.65 4.30 10.72
CA ARG A 127 5.07 4.57 10.41
C ARG A 127 5.34 4.69 8.91
N VAL A 128 4.31 4.65 8.08
CA VAL A 128 4.44 4.70 6.62
C VAL A 128 4.26 6.14 6.15
N LEU A 129 5.21 6.61 5.32
CA LEU A 129 5.17 7.92 4.67
C LEU A 129 5.31 7.71 3.16
N PRO A 130 4.20 7.39 2.46
CA PRO A 130 4.24 7.00 1.07
C PRO A 130 4.36 8.21 0.14
N GLU A 131 4.91 8.01 -1.05
CA GLU A 131 4.91 9.01 -2.13
C GLU A 131 3.64 8.94 -2.99
N ASP A 132 2.96 7.79 -3.00
CA ASP A 132 1.77 7.56 -3.81
C ASP A 132 0.56 8.37 -3.32
N LYS A 133 -0.16 8.99 -4.27
CA LYS A 133 -1.28 9.90 -3.97
C LYS A 133 -2.45 9.21 -3.28
N GLU A 134 -2.78 7.98 -3.68
CA GLU A 134 -3.91 7.23 -3.13
C GLU A 134 -3.57 6.71 -1.74
N LEU A 135 -2.35 6.21 -1.53
CA LEU A 135 -1.89 5.82 -0.20
C LEU A 135 -1.83 7.02 0.76
N ARG A 136 -1.44 8.20 0.28
CA ARG A 136 -1.49 9.44 1.09
C ARG A 136 -2.92 9.80 1.48
N ALA A 137 -3.85 9.81 0.53
CA ALA A 137 -5.25 10.09 0.80
C ALA A 137 -5.83 9.09 1.82
N TYR A 138 -5.54 7.80 1.64
CA TYR A 138 -5.91 6.75 2.57
C TYR A 138 -5.38 6.97 4.00
N LEU A 139 -4.07 7.23 4.14
CA LEU A 139 -3.45 7.43 5.46
C LEU A 139 -3.93 8.72 6.15
N ARG A 140 -4.23 9.78 5.41
CA ARG A 140 -4.83 10.99 5.99
C ARG A 140 -6.21 10.72 6.56
N TRP A 141 -7.05 10.00 5.82
CA TRP A 141 -8.34 9.57 6.33
C TRP A 141 -8.20 8.68 7.56
N MET A 142 -7.21 7.77 7.58
CA MET A 142 -6.90 6.94 8.76
C MET A 142 -6.47 7.79 9.96
N TRP A 143 -5.54 8.72 9.80
CA TRP A 143 -5.12 9.63 10.87
C TRP A 143 -6.26 10.52 11.38
N LEU A 144 -7.16 10.97 10.50
CA LEU A 144 -8.35 11.71 10.91
C LEU A 144 -9.27 10.86 11.79
N LYS A 145 -9.42 9.55 11.52
CA LYS A 145 -10.17 8.66 12.41
C LYS A 145 -9.54 8.54 13.80
N GLU A 146 -8.22 8.62 13.87
CA GLU A 146 -7.47 8.68 15.13
C GLU A 146 -7.52 10.08 15.78
N GLY A 147 -8.21 11.05 15.17
CA GLY A 147 -8.36 12.41 15.69
C GLY A 147 -7.21 13.34 15.36
N PHE A 148 -6.41 13.04 14.33
CA PHE A 148 -5.24 13.82 13.94
C PHE A 148 -5.34 14.39 12.52
N GLU A 149 -4.93 15.65 12.36
CA GLU A 149 -4.62 16.24 11.06
C GLU A 149 -3.15 15.90 10.76
N TRP A 150 -2.93 15.02 9.78
CA TRP A 150 -1.60 14.48 9.41
C TRP A 150 -1.10 15.09 8.10
N ASP A 151 0.19 15.47 8.09
CA ASP A 151 0.91 15.98 6.93
C ASP A 151 1.52 14.80 6.13
N PRO A 152 1.07 14.54 4.89
CA PRO A 152 1.52 13.42 4.08
C PRO A 152 2.94 13.57 3.50
N PHE A 153 3.58 14.73 3.65
CA PHE A 153 4.92 15.01 3.16
C PHE A 153 5.98 14.96 4.27
N THR A 154 5.62 15.38 5.49
CA THR A 154 6.56 15.39 6.63
C THR A 154 6.31 14.24 7.61
N GLY A 155 5.09 13.73 7.66
CA GLY A 155 4.66 12.77 8.67
C GLY A 155 4.21 13.40 9.99
N ASP A 156 4.27 14.73 10.10
CA ASP A 156 3.83 15.46 11.29
C ASP A 156 2.32 15.34 11.49
N LYS A 157 1.89 15.43 12.75
CA LYS A 157 0.47 15.39 13.10
C LYS A 157 0.14 16.30 14.25
N GLU A 158 -1.02 16.92 14.16
CA GLU A 158 -1.61 17.74 15.23
C GLU A 158 -3.04 17.26 15.53
N ALA A 159 -3.55 17.60 16.71
CA ALA A 159 -4.93 17.28 17.06
C ALA A 159 -5.89 17.94 16.04
N ALA A 160 -6.73 17.13 15.41
CA ALA A 160 -7.65 17.62 14.39
C ALA A 160 -8.64 18.62 14.97
N ARG A 161 -8.83 19.74 14.27
CA ARG A 161 -9.79 20.77 14.68
C ARG A 161 -11.22 20.18 14.69
N PRO A 162 -12.10 20.56 15.65
CA PRO A 162 -13.46 20.02 15.73
C PRO A 162 -14.29 20.18 14.44
N GLN A 163 -14.08 21.27 13.71
CA GLN A 163 -14.74 21.52 12.43
C GLN A 163 -14.34 20.52 11.36
N LEU A 164 -13.05 20.16 11.32
CA LEU A 164 -12.52 19.19 10.39
C LEU A 164 -13.06 17.78 10.69
N MET A 165 -13.06 17.39 11.95
CA MET A 165 -13.64 16.11 12.39
C MET A 165 -15.11 15.99 12.00
N ARG A 166 -15.89 17.06 12.20
CA ARG A 166 -17.29 17.10 11.79
C ARG A 166 -17.46 16.95 10.28
N ALA A 167 -16.67 17.68 9.49
CA ALA A 167 -16.71 17.58 8.03
C ALA A 167 -16.33 16.17 7.53
N ALA A 168 -15.34 15.52 8.15
CA ALA A 168 -14.98 14.14 7.83
C ALA A 168 -16.13 13.15 8.13
N MET A 169 -16.78 13.29 9.29
CA MET A 169 -17.94 12.46 9.65
C MET A 169 -19.14 12.67 8.71
N GLU A 170 -19.29 13.89 8.17
CA GLU A 170 -20.36 14.27 7.24
C GLU A 170 -20.02 13.97 5.77
N GLY A 171 -18.85 13.39 5.47
CA GLY A 171 -18.44 13.08 4.08
C GLY A 171 -18.14 14.32 3.23
N ARG A 172 -17.78 15.45 3.87
CA ARG A 172 -17.51 16.75 3.23
C ARG A 172 -16.02 17.01 3.04
N ILE A 173 -15.21 15.98 2.88
CA ILE A 173 -13.76 16.12 2.68
C ILE A 173 -13.40 15.72 1.25
N ALA A 174 -12.87 16.68 0.49
CA ALA A 174 -12.25 16.43 -0.79
C ALA A 174 -10.73 16.46 -0.66
N TRP A 175 -10.09 15.53 -1.35
CA TRP A 175 -8.64 15.43 -1.46
C TRP A 175 -8.23 15.81 -2.88
N ASP A 176 -7.19 16.62 -3.03
CA ASP A 176 -6.62 16.91 -4.34
C ASP A 176 -5.45 15.96 -4.68
N ASP A 177 -5.02 15.96 -5.95
CA ASP A 177 -3.95 15.10 -6.47
C ASP A 177 -2.59 15.32 -5.82
N GLN A 178 -2.40 16.44 -5.11
CA GLN A 178 -1.17 16.73 -4.38
C GLN A 178 -1.31 16.41 -2.88
N GLY A 179 -2.43 15.80 -2.45
CA GLY A 179 -2.67 15.56 -1.04
C GLY A 179 -2.93 16.85 -0.27
N GLY A 180 -3.52 17.87 -0.89
CA GLY A 180 -4.22 18.95 -0.22
C GLY A 180 -5.63 18.52 0.18
N MET A 181 -6.21 19.19 1.18
CA MET A 181 -7.53 18.86 1.71
C MET A 181 -8.40 20.09 1.72
N ARG A 182 -9.66 19.94 1.29
CA ARG A 182 -10.66 21.00 1.35
C ARG A 182 -11.94 20.46 1.96
N ILE A 183 -12.54 21.27 2.82
CA ILE A 183 -13.88 21.03 3.34
C ILE A 183 -14.86 21.55 2.27
N LEU A 184 -15.74 20.67 1.82
CA LEU A 184 -16.82 21.01 0.89
C LEU A 184 -18.03 21.57 1.65
N ASP A 185 -18.82 22.38 0.95
CA ASP A 185 -20.09 22.90 1.46
C ASP A 185 -21.15 21.79 1.53
N GLU A 186 -21.13 20.85 0.58
CA GLU A 186 -22.01 19.69 0.52
C GLU A 186 -21.23 18.36 0.53
N PRO A 187 -21.82 17.24 0.99
CA PRO A 187 -21.16 15.93 0.97
C PRO A 187 -20.84 15.46 -0.45
N ILE A 188 -19.76 14.70 -0.61
CA ILE A 188 -19.46 14.05 -1.90
C ILE A 188 -20.55 13.02 -2.18
N SER A 189 -21.33 13.23 -3.25
CA SER A 189 -22.29 12.24 -3.73
C SER A 189 -21.55 11.03 -4.29
N ALA A 190 -21.88 9.83 -3.83
CA ALA A 190 -21.20 8.57 -4.20
C ALA A 190 -21.34 8.13 -5.68
N ASN A 191 -21.78 9.00 -6.60
CA ASN A 191 -22.15 8.68 -7.98
C ASN A 191 -21.52 9.58 -9.05
N SER A 192 -20.41 10.30 -8.77
CA SER A 192 -19.82 11.25 -9.73
C SER A 192 -18.35 10.98 -10.08
N GLU A 193 -17.93 9.72 -10.17
CA GLU A 193 -16.58 9.36 -10.66
C GLU A 193 -16.55 8.77 -12.09
N ASP A 194 -17.67 8.80 -12.83
CA ASP A 194 -17.75 8.25 -14.20
C ASP A 194 -17.95 9.31 -15.30
N SER A 195 -17.39 10.52 -15.12
CA SER A 195 -17.44 11.54 -16.17
C SER A 195 -16.18 12.40 -16.23
N ASP A 196 -15.06 11.79 -16.60
CA ASP A 196 -13.95 12.52 -17.23
C ASP A 196 -13.17 11.54 -18.13
N ASP A 197 -13.83 11.04 -19.17
CA ASP A 197 -13.18 10.49 -20.36
C ASP A 197 -14.12 10.66 -21.56
N GLU A 198 -14.50 11.91 -21.85
CA GLU A 198 -15.18 12.23 -23.11
C GLU A 198 -14.85 13.65 -23.59
N LEU A 199 -13.60 13.91 -24.00
CA LEU A 199 -13.30 14.95 -24.98
C LEU A 199 -12.17 14.51 -25.92
N ALA A 200 -12.64 14.05 -27.10
CA ALA A 200 -12.05 14.00 -28.44
C ALA A 200 -10.57 14.39 -28.67
#